data_AF-A0A2W6NVI7-F1
#
_entry.id   AF-A0A2W6NVI7-F1
#
_cell.length_a   1.000
_cell.length_b   1.000
_cell.length_c   1.000
_cell.angle_alpha   90.00
_cell.angle_beta   90.00
_cell.angle_gamma   90.00
#
_symmetry.space_group_name_H-M   'P 1'
#
loop_
_entity.id
_entity.type
_entity.pdbx_description
1 polymer ?
#
loop_
_entity_poly.entity_id
_entity_poly.type
_entity_poly.pdbx_seq_one_letter_code
_entity_poly.pdbx_strand_id
1 'polypeptide(L)' 'MSQDNNFSQGPVPQSARKGVLALTFVMLGLTFFSASMWTGGTLGTGLSYHDFFLAVLIGN' A
#
# COMPACT_ATOMS: atom_id res chain seq x y z
N MET A 1 -6.80 33.02 7.90
CA MET A 1 -6.12 31.75 8.28
C MET A 1 -6.89 30.61 7.65
N SER A 2 -6.30 29.91 6.68
CA SER A 2 -6.85 28.69 6.10
C SER A 2 -6.92 27.62 7.19
N GLN A 3 -8.11 27.08 7.48
CA GLN A 3 -8.24 25.91 8.34
C GLN A 3 -7.44 24.75 7.74
N ASP A 4 -6.51 24.21 8.51
CA ASP A 4 -5.76 23.02 8.14
C ASP A 4 -6.64 21.79 8.37
N ASN A 5 -7.23 21.29 7.29
CA ASN A 5 -8.09 20.11 7.30
C ASN A 5 -7.31 18.79 7.42
N ASN A 6 -5.97 18.84 7.46
CA ASN A 6 -5.10 17.67 7.48
C ASN A 6 -4.43 17.42 8.83
N PHE A 7 -4.78 18.20 9.87
CA PHE A 7 -4.21 18.07 11.21
C PHE A 7 -2.66 18.13 11.20
N SER A 8 -2.04 18.96 10.35
CA SER A 8 -0.59 18.89 10.07
C SER A 8 0.30 19.18 11.28
N GLN A 9 -0.25 19.81 12.34
CA GLN A 9 0.45 20.12 13.58
C GLN A 9 -0.16 19.44 14.83
N GLY A 10 -0.95 18.39 14.67
CA GLY A 10 -1.57 17.71 15.81
C GLY A 10 -2.07 16.29 15.53
N PRO A 11 -2.43 15.54 16.58
CA PRO A 11 -2.95 14.18 16.42
C PRO A 11 -4.32 14.19 15.74
N VAL A 12 -4.55 13.24 14.81
CA VAL A 12 -5.83 13.11 14.08
C VAL A 12 -6.93 12.57 15.03
N PRO A 13 -8.03 13.33 15.24
CA PRO A 13 -9.15 12.92 16.08
C PRO A 13 -9.86 11.70 15.50
N GLN A 14 -10.47 10.87 16.35
CA GLN A 14 -11.08 9.60 15.93
C GLN A 14 -12.15 9.76 14.83
N SER A 15 -12.94 10.84 14.89
CA SER A 15 -13.98 11.15 13.90
C SER A 15 -13.43 11.47 12.50
N ALA A 16 -12.15 11.82 12.38
CA ALA A 16 -11.50 12.18 11.12
C ALA A 16 -10.57 11.09 10.57
N ARG A 17 -10.44 9.95 11.27
CA ARG A 17 -9.63 8.82 10.79
C ARG A 17 -10.34 8.14 9.62
N LYS A 18 -9.57 7.81 8.59
CA LYS A 18 -10.10 7.08 7.42
C LYS A 18 -10.38 5.63 7.77
N GLY A 19 -11.51 5.12 7.28
CA GLY A 19 -11.91 3.73 7.45
C GLY A 19 -11.09 2.75 6.60
N VAL A 20 -11.24 1.46 6.89
CA VAL A 20 -10.49 0.37 6.25
C VAL A 20 -10.61 0.41 4.73
N LEU A 21 -11.81 0.63 4.19
CA LEU A 21 -12.04 0.64 2.74
C LEU A 21 -11.23 1.73 2.02
N ALA A 22 -11.17 2.94 2.57
CA ALA A 22 -10.35 4.01 2.01
C ALA A 22 -8.86 3.67 2.07
N LEU A 23 -8.41 3.04 3.15
CA LEU A 23 -7.03 2.59 3.29
C LEU A 23 -6.69 1.46 2.30
N THR A 24 -7.60 0.52 2.07
CA THR A 24 -7.43 -0.56 1.09
C THR A 24 -7.23 0.01 -0.31
N PHE A 25 -8.05 0.96 -0.76
CA PHE A 25 -7.87 1.58 -2.08
C PHE A 25 -6.55 2.37 -2.20
N VAL A 26 -6.11 3.02 -1.13
CA VAL A 26 -4.80 3.71 -1.10
C VAL A 26 -3.65 2.70 -1.23
N MET A 27 -3.69 1.60 -0.47
CA MET A 27 -2.67 0.56 -0.50
C MET A 27 -2.63 -0.13 -1.87
N LEU A 28 -3.80 -0.48 -2.44
CA LEU A 28 -3.89 -1.03 -3.80
C LEU A 28 -3.30 -0.08 -4.84
N GLY A 29 -3.58 1.22 -4.74
CA GLY A 29 -2.97 2.23 -5.61
C GLY A 29 -1.45 2.28 -5.51
N LEU A 30 -0.90 2.17 -4.29
CA LEU A 30 0.55 2.08 -4.06
C LEU A 30 1.15 0.76 -4.57
N THR A 31 0.42 -0.35 -4.52
CA THR A 31 0.84 -1.63 -5.09
C THR A 31 0.97 -1.55 -6.62
N PHE A 32 0.12 -0.78 -7.29
CA PHE A 32 0.22 -0.56 -8.74
C PHE A 32 1.20 0.54 -9.15
N PHE A 33 1.85 1.21 -8.19
CA PHE A 33 2.91 2.16 -8.49
C PHE A 33 4.06 1.47 -9.22
N SER A 34 4.65 2.14 -10.21
CA SER A 34 5.58 1.51 -11.18
C SER A 34 6.76 0.78 -10.54
N ALA A 35 7.28 1.26 -9.41
CA ALA A 35 8.37 0.60 -8.68
C ALA A 35 7.94 -0.74 -8.07
N SER A 36 6.73 -0.78 -7.49
CA SER A 36 6.13 -1.99 -6.92
C SER A 36 5.83 -3.02 -8.03
N MET A 37 5.29 -2.55 -9.15
CA MET A 37 4.98 -3.41 -10.30
C MET A 37 6.25 -3.98 -10.96
N TRP A 38 7.34 -3.21 -11.04
CA TRP A 38 8.60 -3.68 -11.61
C TRP A 38 9.20 -4.83 -10.78
N THR A 39 9.20 -4.69 -9.45
CA THR A 39 9.64 -5.76 -8.53
C THR A 39 8.74 -7.01 -8.65
N GLY A 40 7.43 -6.83 -8.77
CA GLY A 40 6.51 -7.93 -9.02
C GLY A 40 6.78 -8.64 -10.35
N GLY A 41 7.11 -7.89 -11.40
CA GLY A 41 7.48 -8.43 -12.71
C GLY A 41 8.78 -9.22 -12.69
N THR A 42 9.83 -8.70 -12.04
CA THR A 42 11.11 -9.41 -11.93
C THR A 42 10.95 -10.71 -11.13
N LEU A 43 10.21 -10.69 -10.02
CA LEU A 43 9.87 -11.89 -9.25
C LEU A 43 9.07 -12.89 -10.10
N GLY A 44 8.05 -12.43 -10.84
CA GLY A 44 7.22 -13.30 -11.68
C GLY A 44 7.96 -13.95 -12.85
N THR A 45 8.99 -13.29 -13.39
CA THR A 45 9.85 -13.86 -14.46
C THR A 45 11.04 -14.67 -13.95
N GLY A 46 11.46 -14.44 -12.70
CA GLY A 46 12.68 -15.00 -12.12
C GLY A 46 12.50 -16.23 -11.24
N LEU A 47 11.26 -16.54 -10.82
CA LEU A 47 10.93 -17.64 -9.91
C LEU A 47 10.03 -18.67 -10.59
N SER A 48 10.12 -19.92 -10.13
CA SER A 48 9.12 -20.93 -10.48
C SER A 48 7.78 -20.57 -9.83
N TYR A 49 6.67 -21.12 -10.34
CA TYR A 49 5.32 -20.83 -9.82
C TYR A 49 5.21 -21.06 -8.30
N HIS A 50 5.80 -22.14 -7.80
CA HIS A 50 5.78 -22.48 -6.37
C HIS A 50 6.62 -21.50 -5.54
N ASP A 51 7.82 -21.16 -6.01
CA ASP A 51 8.71 -20.25 -5.29
C ASP A 51 8.15 -18.83 -5.28
N PHE A 52 7.51 -18.40 -6.38
CA PHE A 52 6.78 -17.13 -6.45
C PHE A 52 5.65 -17.09 -5.41
N PHE A 53 4.83 -18.13 -5.34
CA PHE A 53 3.71 -18.17 -4.39
C PHE A 53 4.18 -18.16 -2.94
N LEU A 54 5.24 -18.91 -2.63
CA LEU A 54 5.86 -18.95 -1.31
C LEU A 54 6.49 -17.59 -0.95
N ALA A 55 7.19 -16.94 -1.89
CA ALA A 55 7.77 -15.62 -1.70
C ALA A 55 6.70 -14.54 -1.41
N VAL A 56 5.56 -14.58 -2.11
CA VAL A 56 4.45 -13.63 -1.89
C VAL A 56 3.75 -13.86 -0.55
N LEU A 57 3.55 -15.12 -0.15
CA LEU A 57 2.87 -15.46 1.10
C LEU A 57 3.72 -15.21 2.35
N ILE A 58 5.02 -15.51 2.30
CA ILE A 58 5.92 -15.38 3.45
C ILE A 58 6.59 -13.99 3.50
N GLY A 59 6.71 -13.31 2.36
CA GLY A 59 7.42 -12.02 2.27
C GLY A 59 6.66 -10.79 2.78
N ASN A 60 5.38 -10.92 3.16
CA ASN A 60 4.61 -9.83 3.81
C ASN A 60 4.84 -9.79 5.32
#